data_AF-A0A7C4SE05-F1
#
_entry.id   AF-A0A7C4SE05-F1
#
_cell.length_a   1.000
_cell.length_b   1.000
_cell.length_c   1.000
_cell.angle_alpha   90.00
_cell.angle_beta   90.00
_cell.angle_gamma   90.00
#
_symmetry.space_group_name_H-M   'P 1'
#
loop_
_entity.id
_entity.type
_entity.pdbx_description
1 polymer ?
#
loop_
_entity_poly.entity_id
_entity_poly.type
_entity_poly.pdbx_seq_one_letter_code
_entity_poly.pdbx_strand_id
1 'polypeptide(L)'
;MAVPEVPFEEIPHTADWAIRAYGRTLPELFAHAALGMYSLLVDLDALGESERREVEVEAASPEGLLVAWLNELVYFTEREQLAFRRFEIHE
;
A
#
# COMPACT_ATOMS: atom_id res chain seq x y z
N MET A 1 -20.57 -9.50 0.96
CA MET A 1 -20.30 -8.43 -0.03
C MET A 1 -19.25 -8.97 -0.98
N ALA A 2 -19.44 -8.90 -2.29
CA ALA A 2 -18.44 -9.38 -3.25
C ALA A 2 -17.24 -8.43 -3.26
N VAL A 3 -16.02 -8.96 -3.21
CA VAL A 3 -14.79 -8.16 -3.41
C VAL A 3 -14.78 -7.73 -4.88
N PRO A 4 -14.69 -6.42 -5.19
CA PRO A 4 -14.63 -5.96 -6.57
C PRO A 4 -13.37 -6.46 -7.28
N GLU A 5 -13.38 -6.48 -8.62
CA GLU A 5 -12.23 -6.90 -9.44
C GLU A 5 -11.07 -5.89 -9.43
N VAL A 6 -11.30 -4.67 -8.93
CA VAL A 6 -10.26 -3.65 -8.81
C VAL A 6 -9.54 -3.74 -7.46
N PRO A 7 -8.20 -3.55 -7.43
CA PRO A 7 -7.42 -3.57 -6.18
C PRO A 7 -7.86 -2.52 -5.16
N PHE A 8 -8.16 -1.31 -5.64
CA PHE A 8 -8.58 -0.18 -4.83
C PHE A 8 -9.38 0.82 -5.70
N GLU A 9 -10.06 1.76 -5.04
CA GLU A 9 -10.65 2.94 -5.67
C GLU A 9 -10.33 4.18 -4.85
N GLU A 10 -10.07 5.32 -5.50
CA GLU A 10 -10.07 6.62 -4.82
C GLU A 10 -11.52 6.98 -4.45
N ILE A 11 -11.72 7.48 -3.23
CA ILE A 11 -13.03 7.93 -2.76
C ILE A 11 -13.01 9.45 -2.49
N PRO A 12 -14.11 10.16 -2.79
CA PRO A 12 -14.18 11.60 -2.55
C PRO A 12 -13.96 11.93 -1.08
N HIS A 13 -13.04 12.85 -0.82
CA HIS A 13 -12.78 13.36 0.51
C HIS A 13 -12.42 14.86 0.42
N THR A 14 -12.80 15.62 1.45
CA THR A 14 -12.86 17.09 1.37
C THR A 14 -11.53 17.79 1.65
N ALA A 15 -10.53 17.08 2.15
CA ALA A 15 -9.24 17.65 2.53
C ALA A 15 -8.08 16.82 1.97
N ASP A 16 -7.98 15.56 2.42
CA ASP A 16 -6.94 14.63 1.99
C ASP A 16 -7.41 13.71 0.87
N TRP A 17 -6.47 12.97 0.28
CA TRP A 17 -6.79 11.79 -0.53
C TRP A 17 -7.26 10.64 0.36
N ALA A 18 -8.23 9.90 -0.14
CA ALA A 18 -8.73 8.71 0.51
C ALA A 18 -8.87 7.59 -0.52
N ILE A 19 -8.48 6.39 -0.13
CA ILE A 19 -8.67 5.18 -0.93
C ILE A 19 -9.50 4.17 -0.17
N ARG A 20 -10.24 3.37 -0.91
CA ARG A 20 -10.80 2.11 -0.43
C ARG A 20 -10.06 0.98 -1.13
N ALA A 21 -9.27 0.24 -0.37
CA ALA A 21 -8.58 -0.95 -0.84
C ALA A 21 -9.41 -2.21 -0.57
N TYR A 22 -9.19 -3.23 -1.40
CA TYR A 22 -9.92 -4.49 -1.38
C TYR A 22 -8.97 -5.67 -1.37
N GLY A 23 -9.37 -6.80 -0.81
CA GLY A 23 -8.59 -8.03 -0.82
C GLY A 23 -9.43 -9.21 -0.38
N ARG A 24 -9.14 -10.41 -0.91
CA ARG A 24 -9.76 -11.68 -0.50
C ARG A 24 -9.09 -12.23 0.75
N THR A 25 -7.85 -11.81 1.00
CA THR A 25 -7.07 -12.11 2.21
C THR A 25 -6.47 -10.82 2.78
N LEU A 26 -6.02 -10.88 4.04
CA LEU A 26 -5.36 -9.72 4.68
C LEU A 26 -4.05 -9.34 3.97
N PRO A 27 -3.17 -10.29 3.56
CA PRO A 27 -2.01 -9.97 2.73
C PRO A 27 -2.35 -9.27 1.41
N GLU A 28 -3.39 -9.72 0.70
CA GLU A 28 -3.84 -9.10 -0.55
C GLU A 28 -4.34 -7.67 -0.31
N LEU A 29 -5.13 -7.47 0.76
CA LEU A 29 -5.60 -6.14 1.15
C LEU A 29 -4.44 -5.17 1.41
N PHE A 30 -3.38 -5.63 2.08
CA PHE A 30 -2.21 -4.81 2.41
C PHE A 30 -1.42 -4.43 1.16
N ALA A 31 -1.23 -5.38 0.24
CA ALA A 31 -0.59 -5.12 -1.05
C ALA A 31 -1.40 -4.11 -1.88
N HIS A 32 -2.72 -4.26 -1.92
CA HIS A 32 -3.59 -3.35 -2.65
C HIS A 32 -3.70 -1.96 -2.01
N ALA A 33 -3.65 -1.86 -0.68
CA ALA A 33 -3.58 -0.57 0.01
C ALA A 33 -2.27 0.18 -0.31
N ALA A 34 -1.13 -0.53 -0.34
CA ALA A 34 0.14 0.04 -0.75
C ALA A 34 0.13 0.51 -2.21
N LEU A 35 -0.45 -0.28 -3.13
CA LEU A 35 -0.64 0.14 -4.53
C LEU A 35 -1.52 1.39 -4.63
N GLY A 36 -2.62 1.44 -3.88
CA GLY A 36 -3.49 2.60 -3.85
C GLY A 36 -2.77 3.85 -3.36
N MET A 37 -2.00 3.74 -2.27
CA MET A 37 -1.19 4.83 -1.76
C MET A 37 -0.17 5.33 -2.79
N TYR A 38 0.60 4.43 -3.42
CA TYR A 38 1.59 4.84 -4.42
C TYR A 38 0.97 5.41 -5.68
N SER A 39 -0.21 4.94 -6.10
CA SER A 39 -0.91 5.50 -7.27
C SER A 39 -1.26 6.98 -7.12
N LEU A 40 -1.37 7.47 -5.88
CA LEU A 40 -1.59 8.88 -5.57
C LEU A 40 -0.29 9.70 -5.53
N LEU A 41 0.85 9.04 -5.33
CA LEU A 41 2.15 9.69 -5.15
C LEU A 41 2.98 9.72 -6.45
N VAL A 42 2.89 8.67 -7.28
CA VAL A 42 3.77 8.44 -8.43
C VAL A 42 3.06 7.70 -9.57
N ASP A 43 3.61 7.83 -10.78
CA ASP A 43 3.22 6.99 -11.93
C ASP A 43 3.83 5.59 -11.79
N LEU A 44 3.00 4.63 -11.38
CA LEU A 44 3.39 3.23 -11.16
C LEU A 44 3.82 2.50 -12.44
N ASP A 45 3.33 2.92 -13.61
CA ASP A 45 3.67 2.27 -14.88
C ASP A 45 5.05 2.71 -15.39
N ALA A 46 5.50 3.91 -14.99
CA ALA A 46 6.83 4.43 -15.28
C ALA A 46 7.92 3.90 -14.32
N LEU A 47 7.54 3.20 -13.24
CA LEU A 47 8.47 2.72 -12.22
C LEU A 47 9.21 1.46 -12.66
N GLY A 48 10.55 1.55 -12.67
CA GLY A 48 11.44 0.41 -12.83
C GLY A 48 11.55 -0.43 -11.54
N GLU A 49 11.94 -1.70 -11.68
CA GLU A 49 12.16 -2.62 -10.55
C GLU A 49 13.64 -2.98 -10.41
N SER A 50 14.42 -2.13 -9.76
CA SER A 50 15.85 -2.36 -9.53
C SER A 50 16.21 -2.67 -8.07
N GLU A 51 15.31 -2.38 -7.13
CA GLU A 51 15.55 -2.48 -5.69
C GLU A 51 14.49 -3.39 -5.02
N ARG A 52 14.91 -4.11 -3.99
CA ARG A 52 14.04 -4.87 -3.08
C ARG A 52 14.35 -4.49 -1.64
N ARG A 53 13.31 -4.39 -0.82
CA ARG A 53 13.40 -4.19 0.63
C ARG A 53 12.56 -5.24 1.32
N GLU A 54 13.09 -5.78 2.41
CA GLU A 54 12.35 -6.62 3.34
C GLU A 54 11.98 -5.75 4.55
N VAL A 55 10.74 -5.88 4.98
CA VAL A 55 10.16 -5.06 6.04
C VAL A 55 9.37 -6.00 6.94
N GLU A 56 9.60 -5.88 8.24
CA GLU A 56 8.85 -6.60 9.26
C GLU A 56 8.15 -5.57 10.14
N VAL A 57 6.84 -5.76 10.35
CA VAL A 57 6.02 -4.86 11.16
C VAL A 57 5.23 -5.67 12.18
N GLU A 58 5.11 -5.12 13.38
CA GLU A 58 4.33 -5.72 14.46
C GLU A 58 3.31 -4.71 14.98
N ALA A 59 2.09 -5.18 15.25
CA ALA A 59 1.08 -4.38 15.94
C ALA A 59 0.07 -5.28 16.66
N ALA A 60 -0.68 -4.69 17.59
CA ALA A 60 -1.68 -5.40 18.39
C ALA A 60 -2.99 -5.71 17.63
N SER A 61 -3.16 -5.19 16.39
CA SER A 61 -4.35 -5.42 15.57
C SER A 61 -4.04 -5.36 14.07
N PRO A 62 -4.91 -5.92 13.21
CA PRO A 62 -4.77 -5.81 11.75
C PRO A 62 -4.75 -4.36 11.23
N GLU A 63 -5.55 -3.47 11.82
CA GLU A 63 -5.56 -2.05 11.47
C GLU A 63 -4.23 -1.39 11.85
N GLY A 64 -3.68 -1.73 13.02
CA GLY A 64 -2.37 -1.27 13.46
C GLY A 64 -1.26 -1.78 12.54
N LEU A 65 -1.33 -3.04 12.09
CA LEU A 65 -0.38 -3.61 11.14
C LEU A 65 -0.43 -2.86 9.80
N LEU A 66 -1.62 -2.54 9.30
CA LEU A 66 -1.78 -1.78 8.06
C LEU A 66 -1.15 -0.38 8.19
N VAL A 67 -1.39 0.31 9.30
CA VAL A 67 -0.80 1.62 9.57
C VAL A 67 0.72 1.53 9.64
N ALA A 68 1.27 0.57 10.39
CA ALA A 68 2.71 0.36 10.50
C ALA A 68 3.34 0.06 9.12
N TRP A 69 2.72 -0.84 8.35
CA TRP A 69 3.15 -1.19 7.01
C TRP A 69 3.20 0.01 6.06
N LEU A 70 2.12 0.78 5.96
CA LEU A 70 2.08 1.94 5.07
C LEU A 70 3.06 3.04 5.52
N ASN A 71 3.30 3.20 6.83
CA ASN A 71 4.28 4.15 7.35
C ASN A 71 5.73 3.79 6.94
N GLU A 72 6.10 2.51 6.90
CA GLU A 72 7.42 2.08 6.42
C GLU A 72 7.62 2.46 4.94
N LEU A 73 6.59 2.26 4.12
CA LEU A 73 6.61 2.66 2.70
C LEU A 73 6.76 4.18 2.53
N VAL A 74 6.00 4.97 3.31
CA VAL A 74 6.15 6.43 3.33
C VAL A 74 7.57 6.82 3.77
N TYR A 75 8.12 6.15 4.78
CA TYR A 75 9.50 6.41 5.22
C TYR A 75 10.51 6.21 4.07
N PHE A 76 10.44 5.09 3.34
CA PHE A 76 11.34 4.86 2.20
C PHE A 76 11.19 5.92 1.11
N THR A 77 9.97 6.37 0.83
CA THR A 77 9.73 7.42 -0.15
C THR A 77 10.29 8.77 0.29
N GLU A 78 10.01 9.20 1.51
CA GLU A 78 10.45 10.49 2.02
C GLU A 78 11.97 10.54 2.29
N ARG A 79 12.55 9.45 2.81
CA ARG A 79 13.94 9.44 3.29
C ARG A 79 14.93 8.89 2.27
N GLU A 80 14.52 7.87 1.52
CA GLU A 80 15.40 7.16 0.58
C GLU A 80 15.07 7.46 -0.88
N GLN A 81 14.00 8.24 -1.15
CA GLN A 81 13.52 8.53 -2.51
C GLN A 81 13.20 7.25 -3.30
N LEU A 82 12.72 6.22 -2.59
CA LEU A 82 12.30 4.94 -3.16
C LEU A 82 10.78 4.85 -3.27
N ALA A 83 10.29 4.27 -4.36
CA ALA A 83 8.90 3.92 -4.52
C ALA A 83 8.79 2.47 -5.02
N PHE A 84 7.69 1.80 -4.68
CA PHE A 84 7.51 0.38 -4.94
C PHE A 84 6.20 0.14 -5.67
N ARG A 85 6.22 -0.81 -6.61
CA ARG A 85 5.03 -1.22 -7.38
C ARG A 85 4.66 -2.70 -7.25
N ARG A 86 5.45 -3.46 -6.48
CA ARG A 86 5.21 -4.89 -6.20
C ARG A 86 5.39 -5.15 -4.72
N PHE A 87 4.45 -5.89 -4.16
CA PHE A 87 4.41 -6.23 -2.74
C PHE A 87 4.16 -7.73 -2.59
N GLU A 88 5.05 -8.40 -1.88
CA GLU A 88 4.90 -9.80 -1.47
C GLU A 88 4.69 -9.77 0.05
N ILE A 89 3.46 -10.04 0.49
CA ILE A 89 3.07 -9.96 1.89
C ILE A 89 2.91 -11.39 2.44
N HIS A 90 3.53 -11.64 3.59
CA HIS A 90 3.50 -12.91 4.29
C HIS A 90 3.02 -12.70 5.74
N GLU A 91 2.41 -13.74 6.32
CA GLU A 91 2.01 -13.80 7.74
C GLU A 91 3.15 -14.28 8.63
#